data_AF-A0A3L7WHA1-F1
#
_entry.id   AF-A0A3L7WHA1-F1
#
_cell.length_a   1.000
_cell.length_b   1.000
_cell.length_c   1.000
_cell.angle_alpha   90.00
_cell.angle_beta   90.00
_cell.angle_gamma   90.00
#
_symmetry.space_group_name_H-M   'P 1'
#
loop_
_entity.id
_entity.type
_entity.pdbx_description
1 polymer ?
#
loop_
_entity_poly.entity_id
_entity_poly.type
_entity_poly.pdbx_seq_one_letter_code
_entity_poly.pdbx_strand_id
1 'polypeptide(L)' 'GFYGVLAPGKTPRPIVDKLHGEMARISKLPDVNTQMEASGFDPVALGPDQFTDFVKKELQKWPPVFKAAGIKLN' A
#
# COMPACT_ATOMS: atom_id res chain seq x y z
N GLY A 1 -2.83 6.62 7.68
CA GLY A 1 -2.08 5.38 7.38
C GLY A 1 -2.33 5.00 5.94
N PHE A 2 -1.80 3.87 5.48
CA PHE A 2 -2.07 3.37 4.12
C PHE A 2 -2.45 1.89 4.18
N TYR A 3 -3.08 1.43 3.10
CA TYR A 3 -3.35 0.02 2.85
C TYR A 3 -2.68 -0.38 1.54
N GLY A 4 -2.27 -1.64 1.44
CA GLY A 4 -1.72 -2.17 0.20
C GLY A 4 -1.48 -3.66 0.27
N VAL A 5 -1.13 -4.23 -0.88
CA VAL A 5 -0.96 -5.67 -1.06
C VAL A 5 0.53 -5.98 -1.14
N LEU A 6 0.96 -6.94 -0.33
CA LEU A 6 2.35 -7.38 -0.23
C LEU A 6 2.44 -8.86 -0.62
N ALA A 7 3.53 -9.23 -1.28
CA ALA A 7 3.85 -10.61 -1.61
C ALA A 7 5.23 -10.98 -1.00
N PRO A 8 5.55 -12.27 -0.83
CA PRO A 8 6.88 -12.69 -0.37
C PRO A 8 8.01 -12.09 -1.22
N GLY A 9 9.12 -11.68 -0.60
CA GLY A 9 10.17 -10.90 -1.27
C GLY A 9 10.85 -11.56 -2.48
N LYS A 10 10.72 -12.89 -2.63
CA LYS A 10 11.25 -13.66 -3.78
C LYS A 10 10.17 -14.01 -4.81
N THR A 11 9.00 -13.39 -4.76
CA THR A 11 7.94 -13.60 -5.75
C THR A 11 8.45 -13.19 -7.13
N PRO A 12 8.36 -14.06 -8.16
CA PRO A 12 8.80 -13.72 -9.51
C PRO A 12 8.14 -12.44 -10.04
N ARG A 13 8.93 -11.59 -10.71
CA ARG A 13 8.48 -10.30 -11.24
C ARG A 13 7.20 -10.39 -12.10
N PRO A 14 7.03 -11.38 -13.00
CA PRO A 14 5.80 -11.50 -13.79
C PRO A 14 4.52 -11.70 -12.96
N ILE A 15 4.62 -12.34 -11.79
CA ILE A 15 3.47 -12.53 -10.88
C ILE A 15 3.12 -11.21 -10.20
N VAL A 16 4.13 -10.45 -9.76
CA VAL A 16 3.96 -9.14 -9.16
C VAL A 16 3.31 -8.17 -10.16
N ASP A 17 3.80 -8.16 -11.40
CA ASP A 17 3.28 -7.30 -12.45
C ASP A 17 1.82 -7.67 -12.79
N LYS A 18 1.50 -8.96 -12.85
CA LYS A 18 0.11 -9.43 -13.06
C LYS A 18 -0.81 -9.00 -11.91
N LEU A 19 -0.39 -9.19 -10.66
CA LEU A 19 -1.15 -8.75 -9.49
C LEU A 19 -1.40 -7.25 -9.51
N HIS A 20 -0.36 -6.46 -9.79
CA HIS A 20 -0.52 -5.01 -9.91
C HIS A 20 -1.49 -4.63 -11.03
N GLY A 21 -1.37 -5.25 -12.20
CA GLY A 21 -2.27 -5.00 -13.33
C GLY A 21 -3.74 -5.23 -12.98
N GLU A 22 -4.06 -6.34 -12.31
CA GLU A 22 -5.43 -6.60 -11.86
C GLU A 22 -5.88 -5.63 -10.77
N MET A 23 -5.04 -5.30 -9.79
CA MET A 23 -5.38 -4.34 -8.74
C MET A 23 -5.65 -2.94 -9.31
N ALA A 24 -4.83 -2.49 -10.26
CA ALA A 24 -5.00 -1.22 -10.96
C ALA A 24 -6.25 -1.18 -11.84
N ARG A 25 -6.68 -2.34 -12.37
CA ARG A 25 -7.95 -2.47 -13.09
C ARG A 25 -9.13 -2.42 -12.12
N ILE A 26 -9.07 -3.17 -11.02
CA ILE A 26 -10.13 -3.27 -10.01
C ILE A 26 -10.36 -1.92 -9.32
N SER A 27 -9.30 -1.17 -9.01
CA SER A 27 -9.42 0.15 -8.36
C SER A 27 -10.15 1.19 -9.23
N LYS A 28 -10.29 0.94 -10.53
CA LYS A 28 -11.02 1.78 -11.49
C LYS A 28 -12.45 1.31 -11.74
N LEU A 29 -12.86 0.18 -11.17
CA LEU A 29 -14.25 -0.26 -11.27
C LEU A 29 -15.13 0.71 -10.48
N PRO A 30 -16.24 1.21 -11.05
CA PRO A 30 -17.03 2.27 -10.43
C PRO A 30 -17.60 1.90 -9.06
N ASP A 31 -18.04 0.65 -8.88
CA ASP A 31 -18.57 0.12 -7.64
C ASP A 31 -17.49 0.04 -6.55
N VAL A 32 -16.30 -0.45 -6.90
CA VAL A 32 -15.15 -0.53 -6.00
C VAL A 32 -14.67 0.85 -5.58
N ASN A 33 -14.49 1.75 -6.55
CA ASN A 33 -14.05 3.11 -6.30
C ASN A 33 -15.05 3.85 -5.39
N THR A 34 -16.35 3.78 -5.71
CA THR A 34 -17.41 4.39 -4.90
C THR A 34 -17.42 3.84 -3.48
N GLN A 35 -17.26 2.53 -3.31
CA GLN A 35 -17.23 1.92 -1.97
C GLN A 35 -15.98 2.33 -1.17
N MET A 36 -14.83 2.43 -1.83
CA MET A 36 -13.59 2.88 -1.20
C MET A 36 -13.71 4.35 -0.75
N GLU A 37 -14.19 5.23 -1.61
CA GLU A 37 -14.43 6.64 -1.29
C GLU A 37 -15.44 6.80 -0.15
N ALA A 38 -16.56 6.06 -0.20
CA ALA A 38 -17.57 6.05 0.88
C ALA A 38 -17.01 5.56 2.22
N SER A 39 -15.95 4.74 2.19
CA SER A 39 -15.22 4.26 3.36
C SER A 39 -14.09 5.20 3.81
N GLY A 40 -13.93 6.35 3.16
CA GLY A 40 -12.90 7.36 3.45
C GLY A 40 -11.53 7.05 2.84
N PHE A 41 -11.45 6.16 1.85
CA PHE A 41 -10.22 5.85 1.13
C PHE A 41 -10.12 6.61 -0.19
N ASP A 42 -8.91 7.01 -0.53
CA ASP A 42 -8.55 7.50 -1.87
C ASP A 42 -7.84 6.36 -2.63
N PRO A 43 -8.48 5.73 -3.63
CA PRO A 43 -7.93 4.59 -4.34
C PRO A 43 -6.78 4.99 -5.28
N VAL A 44 -5.55 4.70 -4.86
CA VAL A 44 -4.33 4.93 -5.66
C VAL A 44 -3.71 3.61 -6.10
N ALA A 45 -3.39 3.50 -7.40
CA ALA A 45 -2.66 2.37 -7.96
C ALA A 45 -1.20 2.75 -8.25
N LEU A 46 -0.35 2.75 -7.22
CA LEU A 46 1.10 2.91 -7.40
C LEU A 46 1.70 1.68 -8.08
N GLY A 47 2.68 1.90 -8.96
CA GLY A 47 3.46 0.80 -9.54
C GLY A 47 4.23 0.02 -8.47
N PRO A 48 4.59 -1.27 -8.68
CA PRO A 48 5.25 -2.09 -7.66
C PRO A 48 6.52 -1.47 -7.07
N ASP A 49 7.37 -0.86 -7.91
CA ASP A 49 8.61 -0.23 -7.45
C ASP A 49 8.32 1.08 -6.68
N GLN A 50 7.37 1.87 -7.16
CA GLN A 50 6.92 3.10 -6.48
C GLN A 50 6.29 2.79 -5.10
N PHE A 51 5.48 1.74 -5.03
CA PHE A 51 4.88 1.30 -3.79
C PHE A 51 5.94 0.77 -2.81
N THR A 52 6.94 0.04 -3.31
CA THR A 52 8.10 -0.39 -2.50
C THR A 52 8.82 0.79 -1.86
N ASP A 53 9.07 1.85 -2.63
CA ASP A 53 9.74 3.05 -2.12
C ASP A 53 8.86 3.84 -1.15
N PHE A 54 7.55 3.89 -1.40
CA PHE A 54 6.59 4.48 -0.48
C PHE A 54 6.56 3.75 0.88
N VAL A 55 6.48 2.41 0.87
CA VAL A 55 6.50 1.60 2.08
C VAL A 55 7.80 1.81 2.86
N LYS A 56 8.96 1.86 2.19
CA LYS A 56 10.25 2.16 2.84
C LYS A 56 10.22 3.51 3.56
N LYS A 57 9.65 4.55 2.91
CA LYS A 57 9.54 5.89 3.52
C LYS A 57 8.62 5.88 4.74
N GLU A 58 7.48 5.21 4.67
CA GLU A 58 6.57 5.07 5.82
C GLU A 58 7.25 4.33 6.99
N LEU A 59 7.96 3.24 6.70
CA LEU A 59 8.70 2.49 7.73
C LEU A 59 9.81 3.31 8.39
N GLN A 60 10.42 4.26 7.68
CA GLN A 60 11.45 5.15 8.25
C GLN A 60 10.85 6.32 9.04
N LYS A 61 9.64 6.76 8.68
CA LYS A 61 8.99 7.94 9.25
C LYS A 61 8.49 7.74 10.68
N TRP A 62 7.90 6.58 10.96
CA TRP A 62 7.18 6.37 12.22
C TRP A 62 8.04 6.00 13.45
N PRO A 63 9.18 5.27 13.34
CA PRO A 63 10.00 4.93 14.50
C PRO A 63 10.48 6.14 15.34
N PRO A 64 10.94 7.26 14.74
CA PRO A 64 11.29 8.46 15.51
C PRO A 64 10.08 9.05 16.27
N VAL A 65 8.90 9.02 15.65
CA VAL A 65 7.66 9.52 16.26
C VAL A 65 7.29 8.69 17.49
N PHE A 66 7.32 7.36 17.39
CA PHE A 66 7.06 6.48 18.52
C PHE A 66 8.07 6.69 19.66
N LYS A 67 9.36 6.85 19.33
CA LYS A 67 10.40 7.14 20.31
C LYS A 67 10.15 8.45 21.05
N ALA A 68 9.81 9.52 20.32
CA ALA A 68 9.51 10.83 20.91
C ALA A 68 8.25 10.80 21.79
N ALA A 69 7.25 10.01 21.41
CA ALA A 69 6.00 9.86 22.16
C ALA A 69 6.10 8.89 23.36
N GLY A 70 7.26 8.25 23.58
CA GLY A 70 7.44 7.27 24.65
C GLY A 70 6.60 5.98 24.49
N ILE A 71 6.10 5.71 23.28
CA ILE A 71 5.23 4.57 22.98
C ILE A 71 6.09 3.32 22.84
N LYS A 72 5.76 2.27 23.60
CA LYS A 72 6.30 0.92 23.44
C LYS A 72 5.19 0.01 22.91
N LEU A 73 5.48 -0.72 21.84
CA LEU A 73 4.62 -1.82 21.41
C LEU A 73 4.88 -3.00 22.35
N ASN A 74 3.82 -3.49 22.99
CA ASN A 74 3.85 -4.65 23.87
C ASN A 74 3.79 -5.94 23.05
#